data_AF-A0A1C6JFA9-F1
#
_entry.id   AF-A0A1C6JFA9-F1
#
_cell.length_a   1.000
_cell.length_b   1.000
_cell.length_c   1.000
_cell.angle_alpha   90.00
_cell.angle_beta   90.00
_cell.angle_gamma   90.00
#
_symmetry.space_group_name_H-M   'P 1'
#
loop_
_entity.id
_entity.type
_entity.pdbx_description
1 polymer ?
#
loop_
_entity_poly.entity_id
_entity_poly.type
_entity_poly.pdbx_seq_one_letter_code
_entity_poly.pdbx_strand_id
1 'polypeptide(L)'
;MKFEVVTRQPEELSRQLMQQLRHGVTVLQAEGMYSETPRSLLICVVNRHQVVRFQEILARFPDTFACVSSVNETWGNFKHVA
;
A
#
# COMPACT_ATOMS: atom_id res chain seq x y z
N MET A 1 -6.05 8.27 3.99
CA MET A 1 -5.31 8.49 2.72
C MET A 1 -5.22 7.17 1.99
N LYS A 2 -5.43 7.17 0.67
CA LYS A 2 -5.33 5.97 -0.17
C LYS A 2 -3.94 5.92 -0.79
N PHE A 3 -3.30 4.76 -0.70
CA PHE A 3 -2.04 4.44 -1.33
C PHE A 3 -2.28 3.35 -2.38
N GLU A 4 -1.81 3.62 -3.58
CA GLU A 4 -1.79 2.70 -4.72
C GLU A 4 -0.33 2.39 -5.03
N VAL A 5 0.13 1.24 -4.54
CA VAL A 5 1.55 0.88 -4.53
C VAL A 5 1.84 -0.15 -5.61
N VAL A 6 2.79 0.13 -6.49
CA VAL A 6 3.26 -0.83 -7.50
C VAL A 6 4.55 -1.48 -7.01
N THR A 7 4.60 -2.81 -6.98
CA THR A 7 5.75 -3.57 -6.48
C THR A 7 5.93 -4.92 -7.19
N ARG A 8 7.13 -5.51 -7.08
CA ARG A 8 7.42 -6.92 -7.43
C ARG A 8 7.42 -7.85 -6.22
N GLN A 9 7.30 -7.30 -5.00
CA GLN A 9 7.38 -8.04 -3.75
C GLN A 9 6.09 -7.86 -2.93
N PRO A 10 4.91 -8.18 -3.49
CA PRO A 10 3.62 -7.88 -2.88
C PRO A 10 3.41 -8.57 -1.53
N GLU A 11 3.87 -9.81 -1.38
CA GLU A 11 3.67 -10.63 -0.18
C GLU A 11 4.39 -10.03 1.03
N GLU A 12 5.68 -9.77 0.89
CA GLU A 12 6.52 -9.23 1.97
C GLU A 12 6.11 -7.81 2.33
N LEU A 13 5.83 -6.96 1.33
CA LEU A 13 5.37 -5.60 1.58
C LEU A 13 4.00 -5.58 2.27
N SER A 14 3.03 -6.38 1.78
CA SER A 14 1.70 -6.47 2.40
C SER A 14 1.78 -6.95 3.84
N ARG A 15 2.64 -7.94 4.11
CA ARG A 15 2.87 -8.44 5.48
C ARG A 15 3.39 -7.33 6.40
N GLN A 16 4.39 -6.56 5.97
CA GLN A 16 4.92 -5.45 6.78
C GLN A 16 3.88 -4.35 7.00
N LEU A 17 3.12 -3.98 5.96
CA LEU A 17 2.06 -2.97 6.07
C LEU A 17 0.97 -3.42 7.06
N MET A 18 0.48 -4.66 6.94
CA MET A 18 -0.55 -5.20 7.84
C MET A 18 -0.05 -5.30 9.29
N GLN A 19 1.19 -5.76 9.51
CA GLN A 19 1.74 -5.90 10.85
C GLN A 19 1.99 -4.56 11.55
N GLN A 20 2.49 -3.56 10.82
CA GLN A 20 2.90 -2.29 11.42
C GLN A 20 1.78 -1.25 11.45
N LEU A 21 0.85 -1.29 10.50
CA LEU A 21 -0.21 -0.29 10.37
C LEU A 21 -1.58 -0.82 10.81
N ARG A 22 -1.73 -2.15 10.94
CA ARG A 22 -2.98 -2.83 11.31
C ARG A 22 -4.17 -2.50 10.38
N HIS A 23 -3.87 -2.13 9.13
CA HIS A 23 -4.84 -1.93 8.06
C HIS A 23 -4.75 -3.05 7.02
N GLY A 24 -5.89 -3.36 6.41
CA GLY A 24 -5.95 -4.31 5.30
C GLY A 24 -5.24 -3.77 4.06
N VAL A 25 -4.78 -4.70 3.23
CA VAL A 25 -4.18 -4.42 1.92
C VAL A 25 -4.89 -5.30 0.91
N THR A 26 -5.38 -4.71 -0.18
CA THR A 26 -5.95 -5.44 -1.32
C THR A 26 -4.90 -5.50 -2.42
N VAL A 27 -4.70 -6.68 -3.01
CA VAL A 27 -3.77 -6.87 -4.13
C VAL A 27 -4.54 -7.05 -5.43
N LEU A 28 -4.06 -6.38 -6.49
CA LEU A 28 -4.46 -6.61 -7.87
C LEU A 28 -3.23 -7.07 -8.64
N GLN A 29 -3.41 -8.10 -9.48
CA GLN A 29 -2.38 -8.53 -10.41
C GLN A 29 -2.26 -7.50 -11.54
N ALA A 30 -1.03 -7.11 -11.87
CA ALA A 30 -0.75 -6.08 -12.86
C ALA A 30 0.43 -6.50 -13.74
N GLU A 31 0.60 -5.81 -14.86
CA GLU A 31 1.73 -6.02 -15.76
C GLU A 31 2.38 -4.69 -16.08
N GLY A 32 3.71 -4.64 -16.00
CA GLY A 32 4.46 -3.45 -16.38
C GLY A 32 4.53 -3.36 -17.90
N MET A 33 3.77 -2.45 -18.52
CA MET A 33 3.70 -2.35 -19.98
C MET A 33 5.05 -2.08 -20.66
N TYR A 34 5.95 -1.33 -20.02
CA TYR A 34 7.27 -1.06 -20.59
C TYR A 34 8.23 -2.25 -20.47
N SER A 35 8.17 -2.99 -19.36
CA SER A 35 9.09 -4.09 -19.09
C SER A 35 8.53 -5.47 -19.42
N GLU A 36 7.24 -5.57 -19.77
CA GLU A 36 6.51 -6.82 -20.03
C GLU A 36 6.69 -7.85 -18.90
N THR A 37 6.75 -7.35 -17.66
CA THR A 37 6.96 -8.19 -16.47
C THR A 37 5.76 -8.13 -15.53
N PRO A 38 5.42 -9.24 -14.85
CA PRO A 38 4.44 -9.24 -13.78
C PRO A 38 4.79 -8.23 -12.68
N ARG A 39 3.77 -7.50 -12.23
CA ARG A 39 3.80 -6.56 -11.11
C ARG A 39 2.55 -6.77 -10.28
N SER A 40 2.50 -6.15 -9.11
CA SER A 40 1.29 -6.12 -8.31
C SER A 40 0.98 -4.70 -7.89
N LEU A 41 -0.30 -4.35 -7.92
CA LEU A 41 -0.83 -3.11 -7.38
C LEU A 41 -1.46 -3.40 -6.01
N LEU A 42 -0.93 -2.79 -4.96
CA LEU A 42 -1.48 -2.85 -3.62
C LEU A 42 -2.30 -1.60 -3.37
N ILE A 43 -3.54 -1.77 -2.92
CA ILE A 43 -4.41 -0.70 -2.45
C ILE A 43 -4.49 -0.78 -0.94
N CYS A 44 -4.09 0.30 -0.28
CA CYS A 44 -4.17 0.42 1.17
C CYS A 44 -4.73 1.79 1.56
N VAL A 45 -5.66 1.80 2.50
CA VAL A 45 -6.16 3.04 3.10
C VAL A 45 -5.66 3.08 4.53
N VAL A 46 -5.00 4.20 4.89
CA VAL A 46 -4.39 4.40 6.22
C VAL A 46 -4.77 5.76 6.79
N ASN A 47 -4.61 5.90 8.10
CA ASN A 47 -4.83 7.18 8.79
C ASN A 47 -3.69 8.16 8.47
N ARG A 48 -3.98 9.48 8.52
CA ARG A 48 -3.00 10.53 8.20
C ARG A 48 -1.74 10.47 9.08
N HIS A 49 -1.88 10.09 10.35
CA HIS A 49 -0.74 9.97 11.27
C HIS A 49 0.18 8.78 10.93
N GLN A 50 -0.31 7.78 10.18
CA GLN A 50 0.47 6.59 9.81
C GLN A 50 1.28 6.77 8.52
N VAL A 51 1.11 7.90 7.82
CA VAL A 51 1.76 8.16 6.52
C VAL A 51 3.27 8.09 6.63
N VAL A 52 3.86 8.67 7.68
CA VAL A 52 5.31 8.62 7.91
C VAL A 52 5.78 7.17 8.03
N ARG A 53 5.09 6.37 8.84
CA ARG A 53 5.42 4.94 9.01
C ARG A 53 5.23 4.15 7.71
N PHE A 54 4.20 4.46 6.94
CA PHE A 54 3.98 3.85 5.62
C PHE A 54 5.16 4.12 4.67
N GLN A 55 5.63 5.37 4.62
CA GLN A 55 6.78 5.76 3.80
C GLN A 55 8.08 5.07 4.26
N GLU A 56 8.31 4.97 5.57
CA GLU A 56 9.45 4.22 6.13
C GLU A 56 9.44 2.73 5.71
N ILE A 57 8.24 2.11 5.70
CA ILE A 57 8.08 0.73 5.22
C ILE A 57 8.43 0.66 3.73
N LEU A 58 7.87 1.57 2.91
CA LEU A 58 8.09 1.59 1.45
C LEU A 58 9.56 1.79 1.08
N ALA A 59 10.28 2.65 1.81
CA ALA A 59 11.69 2.96 1.55
C ALA A 59 12.61 1.73 1.63
N ARG A 60 12.16 0.63 2.26
CA ARG A 60 12.88 -0.65 2.31
C ARG A 60 12.78 -1.47 1.02
N PHE A 61 11.96 -1.05 0.06
CA PHE A 61 11.67 -1.76 -1.18
C PHE A 61 12.07 -0.88 -2.39
N PRO A 62 13.28 -1.04 -2.94
CA PRO A 62 13.82 -0.14 -3.96
C PRO A 62 13.05 -0.17 -5.30
N ASP A 63 12.43 -1.30 -5.65
CA ASP A 63 11.61 -1.46 -6.87
C ASP A 63 10.11 -1.22 -6.62
N THR A 64 9.81 -0.28 -5.71
CA THR A 64 8.43 0.02 -5.29
C THR A 64 8.18 1.52 -5.27
N PHE A 65 7.02 1.93 -5.78
CA PHE A 65 6.55 3.30 -5.68
C PHE A 65 5.05 3.34 -5.38
N ALA A 66 4.55 4.47 -4.87
CA ALA A 66 3.14 4.64 -4.58
C ALA A 66 2.58 5.95 -5.10
N CYS A 67 1.39 5.88 -5.69
CA CYS A 67 0.51 7.03 -5.89
C CYS A 67 -0.32 7.25 -4.63
N VAL A 68 -0.49 8.51 -4.23
CA VAL A 68 -1.18 8.88 -3.00
C VAL A 68 -2.34 9.80 -3.32
N SER A 69 -3.53 9.48 -2.80
CA SER A 69 -4.69 10.34 -2.90
C SER A 69 -5.35 10.56 -1.53
N SER A 70 -5.96 11.73 -1.37
CA SER A 70 -6.82 12.01 -0.22
C SER A 70 -8.07 11.14 -0.29
N VAL A 71 -8.54 10.69 0.87
CA VAL A 71 -9.82 10.00 1.04
C VAL A 71 -10.64 10.87 1.97
N ASN A 72 -11.83 11.26 1.52
CA ASN A 72 -12.72 12.13 2.30
C ASN A 72 -13.36 11.37 3.45
N GLU A 73 -13.84 10.16 3.18
CA GLU A 73 -14.52 9.32 4.16
C GLU A 73 -14.35 7.83 3.80
N THR A 74 -14.41 6.97 4.83
CA THR A 74 -14.38 5.51 4.69
C THR A 74 -15.63 4.93 5.33
N TRP A 75 -16.33 4.06 4.62
CA TRP A 75 -17.55 3.41 5.10
C TRP A 75 -17.30 1.90 5.29
N GLY A 76 -17.87 1.31 6.35
CA GLY A 76 -17.77 -0.12 6.65
C GLY A 76 -16.68 -0.48 7.67
N ASN A 77 -16.05 -1.65 7.53
CA ASN A 77 -15.07 -2.20 8.50
C ASN A 77 -13.67 -1.54 8.38
N PHE A 78 -13.63 -0.22 8.30
CA PHE A 78 -12.38 0.53 8.38
C PHE A 78 -12.02 0.73 9.85
N LYS A 79 -11.02 0.00 10.33
CA LYS A 79 -10.59 0.13 11.73
C LYS A 79 -9.90 1.47 11.93
N HIS A 80 -10.48 2.32 12.77
CA HIS A 80 -9.78 3.49 13.30
C HIS A 80 -8.76 3.01 14.34
N VAL A 81 -7.54 2.74 13.86
CA VAL A 81 -6.40 2.42 14.72
C VAL A 81 -5.87 3.73 15.28
N ALA A 82 -5.97 3.90 16.61
CA ALA A 82 -5.44 5.03 17.38
C ALA A 82 -3.93 4.89 17.61
#